data_AF-A0A9E2KCZ9-F1
#
_entry.id   AF-A0A9E2KCZ9-F1
#
_cell.length_a   1.000
_cell.length_b   1.000
_cell.length_c   1.000
_cell.angle_alpha   90.00
_cell.angle_beta   90.00
_cell.angle_gamma   90.00
#
_symmetry.space_group_name_H-M   'P 1'
#
loop_
_entity.id
_entity.type
_entity.pdbx_description
1 polymer ?
#
loop_
_entity_poly.entity_id
_entity_poly.type
_entity_poly.pdbx_seq_one_letter_code
_entity_poly.pdbx_strand_id
1 'polypeptide(L)'
;SISFIRVGAFALNHAGLFMAFKVMAEMVPGEITKFIILVLGNILILTLEGLVVFIQGLRLQYYEMFSKYFDGDGVAYDPLKIEK
;
A
#
# COMPACT_ATOMS: atom_id res chain seq x y z
N SER A 1 -3.24 7.11 -17.09
CA SER A 1 -4.58 7.28 -16.50
C SER A 1 -5.11 6.03 -15.80
N ILE A 2 -4.76 4.80 -16.21
CA ILE A 2 -5.20 3.57 -15.52
C ILE A 2 -4.65 3.41 -14.09
N SER A 3 -3.53 4.07 -13.78
CA SER A 3 -2.92 4.10 -12.44
C SER A 3 -3.82 4.81 -11.41
N PHE A 4 -4.42 5.95 -11.77
CA PHE A 4 -5.29 6.74 -10.87
C PHE A 4 -6.63 6.07 -10.56
N ILE A 5 -7.20 5.32 -11.51
CA ILE A 5 -8.43 4.54 -11.29
C ILE A 5 -8.23 3.49 -10.19
N ARG A 6 -7.02 2.92 -10.06
CA ARG A 6 -6.72 1.94 -9.02
C ARG A 6 -6.77 2.56 -7.61
N VAL A 7 -6.23 3.78 -7.46
CA VAL A 7 -6.31 4.55 -6.21
C VAL A 7 -7.78 4.83 -5.83
N GLY A 8 -8.62 5.18 -6.80
CA GLY A 8 -10.06 5.34 -6.59
C GLY A 8 -10.76 4.05 -6.18
N ALA A 9 -10.41 2.92 -6.80
CA ALA A 9 -10.95 1.60 -6.45
C ALA A 9 -10.57 1.17 -5.02
N PHE A 10 -9.36 1.51 -4.55
CA PHE A 10 -8.96 1.26 -3.16
C PHE A 10 -9.75 2.12 -2.17
N ALA A 11 -9.96 3.41 -2.45
CA ALA A 11 -10.79 4.29 -1.60
C ALA A 11 -12.24 3.79 -1.49
N LEU A 12 -12.81 3.24 -2.57
CA LEU A 12 -14.13 2.62 -2.57
C LEU A 12 -14.17 1.34 -1.74
N ASN A 13 -13.15 0.49 -1.83
CA ASN A 13 -13.07 -0.74 -1.04
C ASN A 13 -12.95 -0.41 0.46
N HIS A 14 -12.16 0.61 0.80
CA HIS A 14 -12.00 1.11 2.16
C HIS A 14 -13.35 1.55 2.76
N ALA A 15 -14.08 2.39 2.03
CA ALA A 15 -15.38 2.88 2.45
C ALA A 15 -16.42 1.74 2.54
N GLY A 16 -16.38 0.79 1.61
CA GLY A 16 -17.26 -0.37 1.60
C GLY A 16 -17.04 -1.31 2.79
N LEU A 17 -15.78 -1.65 3.08
CA LEU A 17 -15.43 -2.52 4.22
C LEU A 17 -15.72 -1.82 5.55
N PHE A 18 -15.40 -0.53 5.67
CA PHE A 18 -15.75 0.26 6.86
C PHE A 18 -17.26 0.28 7.11
N MET A 19 -18.06 0.45 6.06
CA MET A 19 -19.52 0.42 6.17
C MET A 19 -20.03 -0.96 6.60
N ALA A 20 -19.45 -2.04 6.08
CA ALA A 20 -19.77 -3.41 6.50
C ALA A 20 -19.47 -3.64 8.00
N PHE A 21 -18.32 -3.20 8.49
CA PHE A 21 -18.00 -3.29 9.92
C PHE A 21 -18.92 -2.43 10.78
N LYS A 22 -19.30 -1.23 10.32
CA LYS A 22 -20.24 -0.37 11.04
C LYS A 22 -21.60 -1.05 11.22
N VAL A 23 -22.13 -1.66 10.15
CA VAL A 23 -23.42 -2.39 10.21
C VAL A 23 -23.31 -3.60 11.14
N MET A 24 -22.25 -4.40 11.05
CA MET A 24 -22.03 -5.53 11.98
C MET A 24 -21.94 -5.06 13.43
N ALA A 25 -21.27 -3.95 13.69
CA ALA A 25 -21.08 -3.41 15.03
C ALA A 25 -22.36 -2.75 15.59
N GLU A 26 -23.30 -2.34 14.75
CA GLU A 26 -24.66 -1.91 15.16
C GLU A 26 -25.57 -3.09 15.51
N MET A 27 -25.33 -4.27 14.95
CA MET A 27 -26.10 -5.49 15.23
C MET A 27 -25.69 -6.22 16.51
N VAL A 28 -24.52 -5.90 17.07
CA VAL A 28 -24.01 -6.52 18.30
C VAL A 28 -24.39 -5.69 19.54
N PRO A 29 -25.08 -6.28 20.54
CA PRO A 29 -25.32 -5.60 21.81
C PRO A 29 -24.02 -5.50 22.63
N GLY A 30 -23.53 -4.27 22.85
CA GLY A 30 -22.39 -3.97 23.72
C GLY A 30 -21.50 -2.85 23.17
N GLU A 31 -21.45 -1.70 23.85
CA GLU A 31 -20.66 -0.53 23.42
C GLU A 31 -19.15 -0.81 23.35
N ILE A 32 -18.63 -1.58 24.31
CA ILE A 32 -17.21 -1.95 24.37
C ILE A 32 -16.85 -2.85 23.19
N THR A 33 -17.68 -3.85 22.89
CA THR A 33 -17.49 -4.77 21.76
C THR A 33 -17.55 -4.02 20.43
N LYS A 34 -18.49 -3.07 20.30
CA LYS A 34 -18.62 -2.19 19.12
C LYS A 34 -17.36 -1.37 18.88
N PHE A 35 -16.81 -0.74 19.92
CA PHE A 35 -15.58 0.04 19.82
C PHE A 35 -14.37 -0.82 19.43
N ILE A 36 -14.23 -2.00 20.03
CA ILE A 36 -13.15 -2.94 19.71
C ILE A 36 -13.23 -3.39 18.25
N ILE A 37 -14.42 -3.79 17.77
CA ILE A 37 -14.63 -4.23 16.39
C ILE A 37 -14.29 -3.10 15.41
N LEU A 38 -14.66 -1.86 15.73
CA LEU A 38 -14.43 -0.71 14.85
C LEU A 38 -12.94 -0.36 14.76
N VAL A 39 -12.22 -0.35 15.89
CA VAL A 39 -10.76 -0.10 15.90
C VAL A 39 -10.00 -1.24 15.20
N LEU A 40 -10.34 -2.49 15.53
CA LEU A 40 -9.69 -3.66 14.92
C LEU A 40 -9.97 -3.74 13.42
N GLY A 41 -11.20 -3.46 12.99
CA GLY A 41 -11.59 -3.39 11.59
C GLY A 41 -10.82 -2.32 10.83
N ASN A 42 -10.67 -1.11 11.39
CA ASN A 42 -9.89 -0.03 10.75
C ASN A 42 -8.42 -0.39 10.57
N ILE A 43 -7.77 -0.94 11.60
CA ILE A 43 -6.36 -1.34 11.52
C ILE A 43 -6.18 -2.48 10.50
N LEU A 44 -7.08 -3.45 10.50
CA LEU A 44 -7.03 -4.59 9.58
C LEU A 44 -7.19 -4.11 8.13
N ILE A 45 -8.21 -3.30 7.85
CA ILE A 45 -8.43 -2.69 6.52
C ILE A 45 -7.20 -1.92 6.08
N LEU A 46 -6.70 -1.00 6.91
CA LEU A 46 -5.55 -0.16 6.59
C LEU A 46 -4.30 -1.00 6.28
N THR A 47 -4.07 -2.07 7.03
CA THR A 47 -2.92 -2.96 6.83
C THR A 47 -3.06 -3.77 5.54
N LEU A 48 -4.23 -4.37 5.29
CA LEU A 48 -4.47 -5.20 4.12
C LEU A 48 -4.45 -4.38 2.82
N GLU A 49 -5.13 -3.22 2.82
CA GLU A 49 -5.14 -2.30 1.69
C GLU A 49 -3.75 -1.69 1.46
N GLY A 50 -3.06 -1.31 2.54
CA GLY A 50 -1.69 -0.82 2.51
C GLY A 50 -0.73 -1.82 1.86
N LEU A 51 -0.84 -3.10 2.21
CA LEU A 51 -0.01 -4.16 1.64
C LEU A 51 -0.33 -4.40 0.15
N VAL A 52 -1.62 -4.43 -0.21
CA VAL A 52 -2.04 -4.62 -1.61
C VAL A 52 -1.61 -3.44 -2.49
N VAL A 53 -1.83 -2.20 -2.03
CA VAL A 53 -1.41 -1.01 -2.78
C VAL A 53 0.11 -0.91 -2.85
N PHE A 54 0.84 -1.32 -1.82
CA PHE A 54 2.30 -1.37 -1.83
C PHE A 54 2.82 -2.32 -2.91
N ILE A 55 2.26 -3.54 -3.02
CA ILE A 55 2.64 -4.50 -4.06
C ILE A 55 2.32 -3.95 -5.46
N GLN A 56 1.14 -3.34 -5.64
CA GLN A 56 0.73 -2.76 -6.94
C GLN A 56 1.51 -1.50 -7.30
N GLY A 57 1.89 -0.71 -6.30
CA GLY A 57 2.71 0.49 -6.43
C GLY A 57 4.16 0.15 -6.76
N LEU A 58 4.75 -0.83 -6.08
CA LEU A 58 6.08 -1.36 -6.43
C LEU A 58 6.13 -1.88 -7.86
N ARG A 59 5.09 -2.58 -8.32
CA ARG A 59 5.02 -3.03 -9.72
C ARG A 59 5.11 -1.87 -10.73
N LEU A 60 4.65 -0.68 -10.39
CA LEU A 60 4.75 0.50 -11.26
C LEU A 60 6.05 1.28 -11.00
N GLN A 61 6.41 1.52 -9.74
CA GLN A 61 7.54 2.36 -9.34
C GLN A 61 8.89 1.68 -9.54
N TYR A 62 9.03 0.38 -9.28
CA TYR A 62 10.24 -0.37 -9.59
C TYR A 62 10.43 -0.56 -11.11
N TYR A 63 9.33 -0.63 -11.88
CA TYR A 63 9.40 -0.66 -13.34
C TYR A 63 9.70 0.72 -13.95
N GLU A 64 9.12 1.82 -13.46
CA GLU A 64 9.30 3.16 -14.04
C GLU A 64 10.52 3.92 -13.49
N MET A 65 10.83 3.84 -12.19
CA MET A 65 11.99 4.55 -11.61
C MET A 65 13.27 3.73 -11.77
N PHE A 66 13.24 2.41 -11.52
CA PHE A 66 14.47 1.59 -11.59
C PHE A 66 14.88 1.28 -13.04
N SER A 67 13.96 1.05 -13.98
CA SER A 67 14.34 0.83 -15.38
C SER A 67 14.80 2.11 -16.11
N LYS A 68 14.47 3.30 -15.58
CA LYS A 68 14.76 4.59 -16.24
C LYS A 68 15.91 5.37 -15.58
N TYR A 69 16.20 5.10 -14.31
CA TYR A 69 17.36 5.66 -13.58
C TYR A 69 18.42 4.62 -13.20
N PHE A 70 18.15 3.33 -13.42
CA PHE A 70 19.12 2.23 -13.30
C PHE A 70 19.22 1.53 -14.66
N ASP A 71 19.66 2.29 -15.66
CA ASP A 71 20.35 1.67 -16.79
C ASP A 71 21.60 1.04 -16.16
N GLY A 72 21.79 -0.27 -16.33
CA GLY A 72 22.93 -1.02 -15.78
C GLY A 72 24.27 -0.63 -16.40
N ASP A 73 24.44 0.64 -16.75
CA ASP A 73 25.60 1.25 -17.41
C ASP A 73 26.25 2.34 -16.53
N GLY A 74 26.05 2.25 -15.20
CA GLY A 74 26.93 2.93 -14.26
C GLY A 74 28.25 2.15 -14.18
N VAL A 75 29.27 2.58 -14.94
CA VAL A 75 30.63 2.06 -14.80
C VAL A 75 31.03 2.13 -13.33
N ALA A 76 31.32 0.97 -12.71
CA ALA A 76 31.88 0.93 -11.37
C ALA A 76 33.19 1.72 -11.37
N TYR A 77 33.24 2.78 -10.57
CA TYR A 77 34.44 3.61 -10.45
C TYR A 77 35.55 2.77 -9.81
N ASP A 78 36.45 2.24 -10.64
CA ASP A 78 37.70 1.61 -10.20
C ASP A 78 38.78 2.70 -10.16
N PRO A 79 39.13 3.23 -8.97
CA PRO A 79 40.16 4.25 -8.87
C PRO A 79 41.51 3.67 -9.31
N LEU A 80 42.12 4.28 -10.34
CA LEU A 80 43.47 3.97 -10.78
C LEU A 80 44.43 4.02 -9.59
N LYS A 81 44.89 2.84 -9.15
CA LYS A 81 45.98 2.72 -8.20
C LYS A 81 47.24 3.27 -8.86
N ILE A 82 47.69 4.41 -8.36
CA ILE A 82 48.98 5.00 -8.73
C ILE A 82 50.07 4.03 -8.26
N GLU A 83 50.68 3.34 -9.22
CA GLU A 83 51.88 2.52 -9.00
C GLU A 83 53.04 3.47 -8.65
N LYS A 84 53.69 3.18 -7.52
CA LYS A 84 54.85 3.90 -7.01
C LYS A 84 56.14 3.34 -7.59
#